data_AF-A8WJW8-F1
#
_entry.id   AF-A8WJW8-F1
#
_cell.length_a   1.000
_cell.length_b   1.000
_cell.length_c   1.000
_cell.angle_alpha   90.00
_cell.angle_beta   90.00
_cell.angle_gamma   90.00
#
_symmetry.space_group_name_H-M   'P 1'
#
loop_
_entity.id
_entity.type
_entity.pdbx_description
1 polymer ?
#
loop_
_entity_poly.entity_id
_entity_poly.type
_entity_poly.pdbx_seq_one_letter_code
_entity_poly.pdbx_strand_id
1 'polypeptide(L)'
;MKMIQIFEKVTYGPFPMPFPSVNCASECFNLDYCILSWRPLSGCCYHYSYVNQPDTITFVETGKGENSIMAFKTIITGTTCPITYTEMNFTMTIPTDDTYSWKKIGNSWGLNGFRDGWTRFNRTSGISVCMKAFNVPNLWRSTALTWCEQENAIFVGMASIEESQWVHDQLDSSYNYYAYWVDGTLICSTTCNFSMLNYTDGFTTGSAALETTTNVHFELRPFVVFRSNYATQCILQVVDLLLME
;
A
#
# COMPACT_ATOMS: atom_id res chain seq x y z
N MET A 1 21.72 1.41 3.56
CA MET A 1 21.21 1.80 2.22
C MET A 1 22.33 2.38 1.36
N LYS A 2 22.18 2.33 0.03
CA LYS A 2 23.06 2.91 -0.99
C LYS A 2 22.23 3.49 -2.14
N MET A 3 22.81 4.38 -2.95
CA MET A 3 22.23 4.81 -4.22
C MET A 3 22.91 4.09 -5.38
N ILE A 4 22.14 3.47 -6.25
CA ILE A 4 22.65 2.85 -7.49
C ILE A 4 22.24 3.70 -8.66
N GLN A 5 23.22 4.13 -9.46
CA GLN A 5 22.98 4.93 -10.67
C GLN A 5 22.96 4.06 -11.92
N ILE A 6 21.97 4.27 -12.76
CA ILE A 6 21.81 3.62 -14.06
C ILE A 6 21.46 4.63 -15.14
N PHE A 7 21.82 4.32 -16.38
CA PHE A 7 21.62 5.19 -17.54
C PHE A 7 20.29 4.89 -18.20
N GLU A 8 19.22 5.43 -17.63
CA GLU A 8 17.87 5.22 -18.11
C GLU A 8 17.09 6.54 -18.15
N LYS A 9 16.05 6.56 -18.99
CA LYS A 9 15.17 7.72 -19.15
C LYS A 9 13.75 7.34 -18.76
N VAL A 10 13.16 8.10 -17.84
CA VAL A 10 11.73 7.97 -17.50
C VAL A 10 10.88 8.32 -18.73
N THR A 11 9.99 7.41 -19.12
CA THR A 11 8.98 7.62 -20.17
C THR A 11 7.62 7.96 -19.57
N TYR A 12 7.32 7.41 -18.40
CA TYR A 12 6.13 7.71 -17.62
C TYR A 12 6.45 7.56 -16.14
N GLY A 13 5.97 8.49 -15.32
CA GLY A 13 6.09 8.40 -13.87
C GLY A 13 5.29 9.55 -13.26
N PRO A 14 4.21 9.26 -12.52
CA PRO A 14 3.38 10.30 -11.93
C PRO A 14 4.10 11.00 -10.77
N PHE A 15 3.76 12.26 -10.55
CA PHE A 15 4.20 13.08 -9.41
C PHE A 15 5.73 13.25 -9.19
N PRO A 16 6.55 13.47 -10.23
CA PRO A 16 7.95 13.84 -10.02
C PRO A 16 8.03 15.24 -9.38
N MET A 17 8.79 15.37 -8.29
CA MET A 17 9.03 16.66 -7.65
C MET A 17 10.30 17.28 -8.23
N PRO A 18 10.24 18.48 -8.85
CA PRO A 18 11.43 19.16 -9.30
C PRO A 18 12.31 19.54 -8.10
N PHE A 19 13.61 19.30 -8.22
CA PHE A 19 14.59 19.58 -7.18
C PHE A 19 15.74 20.43 -7.75
N PRO A 20 16.05 21.60 -7.18
CA PRO A 20 17.07 22.50 -7.71
C PRO A 20 18.47 22.06 -7.25
N SER A 21 18.99 20.96 -7.82
CA SER A 21 20.36 20.49 -7.56
C SER A 21 21.01 19.96 -8.82
N VAL A 22 22.34 19.92 -8.85
CA VAL A 22 23.12 19.19 -9.86
C VAL A 22 23.46 17.76 -9.39
N ASN A 23 23.43 17.52 -8.08
CA ASN A 23 23.80 16.25 -7.46
C ASN A 23 22.55 15.43 -7.07
N CYS A 24 21.66 15.19 -8.05
CA CYS A 24 20.33 14.57 -7.89
C CYS A 24 20.31 13.39 -6.90
N ALA A 25 21.23 12.45 -7.11
CA ALA A 25 21.29 11.19 -6.38
C ALA A 25 21.76 11.38 -4.93
N SER A 26 22.76 12.22 -4.70
CA SER A 26 23.29 12.47 -3.36
C SER A 26 22.27 13.20 -2.49
N GLU A 27 21.54 14.16 -3.08
CA GLU A 27 20.47 14.85 -2.35
C GLU A 27 19.32 13.89 -2.02
N CYS A 28 18.88 13.08 -2.99
CA CYS A 28 17.87 12.05 -2.75
C CYS A 28 18.29 11.06 -1.66
N PHE A 29 19.57 10.66 -1.61
CA PHE A 29 20.07 9.75 -0.59
C PHE A 29 19.85 10.26 0.84
N ASN A 30 20.05 11.57 1.05
CA ASN A 30 19.95 12.22 2.35
C ASN A 30 18.50 12.50 2.77
N LEU A 31 17.54 12.36 1.85
CA LEU A 31 16.12 12.58 2.12
C LEU A 31 15.45 11.24 2.43
N ASP A 32 14.79 11.14 3.58
CA ASP A 32 14.13 9.90 3.99
C ASP A 32 12.97 9.52 3.07
N TYR A 33 12.26 10.52 2.54
CA TYR A 33 11.13 10.31 1.64
C TYR A 33 11.53 9.93 0.21
N CYS A 34 12.77 10.21 -0.19
CA CYS A 34 13.16 10.07 -1.59
C CYS A 34 13.52 8.62 -1.92
N ILE A 35 12.82 8.08 -2.92
CA ILE A 35 12.95 6.68 -3.33
C ILE A 35 13.76 6.53 -4.62
N LEU A 36 13.67 7.53 -5.49
CA LEU A 36 14.30 7.53 -6.80
C LEU A 36 14.60 8.97 -7.21
N SER A 37 15.76 9.16 -7.83
CA SER A 37 16.16 10.44 -8.39
C SER A 37 16.35 10.27 -9.90
N TRP A 38 15.87 11.23 -10.68
CA TRP A 38 16.03 11.25 -12.13
C TRP A 38 16.57 12.60 -12.58
N ARG A 39 17.59 12.57 -13.43
CA ARG A 39 18.17 13.74 -14.06
C ARG A 39 18.20 13.50 -15.58
N PRO A 40 17.27 14.09 -16.35
CA PRO A 40 17.32 14.11 -17.80
C PRO A 40 18.45 15.01 -18.31
N LEU A 41 18.72 14.91 -19.62
CA LEU A 41 19.73 15.71 -20.32
C LEU A 41 19.58 17.24 -20.12
N SER A 42 18.34 17.73 -19.95
CA SER A 42 18.06 19.15 -19.68
C SER A 42 18.69 19.65 -18.38
N GLY A 43 19.10 18.74 -17.49
CA GLY A 43 19.85 19.03 -16.28
C GLY A 43 19.00 19.24 -15.02
N CYS A 44 17.69 19.44 -15.15
CA CYS A 44 16.78 19.60 -14.01
C CYS A 44 16.62 18.29 -13.23
N CYS A 45 16.81 18.31 -11.92
CA CYS A 45 16.65 17.12 -11.11
C CYS A 45 15.20 16.90 -10.72
N TYR A 46 14.79 15.64 -10.65
CA TYR A 46 13.48 15.21 -10.22
C TYR A 46 13.61 14.12 -9.16
N HIS A 47 12.84 14.22 -8.09
CA HIS A 47 12.75 13.22 -7.04
C HIS A 47 11.37 12.59 -7.04
N TYR A 48 11.35 11.28 -6.87
CA TYR A 48 10.16 10.54 -6.55
C TYR A 48 10.14 10.27 -5.05
N SER A 49 8.96 10.41 -4.47
CA SER A 49 8.73 10.24 -3.04
C SER A 49 7.75 9.11 -2.81
N TYR A 50 7.98 8.26 -1.79
CA TYR A 50 6.98 7.27 -1.39
C TYR A 50 5.70 7.92 -0.86
N VAL A 51 5.79 9.16 -0.36
CA VAL A 51 4.64 9.93 0.15
C VAL A 51 3.66 10.26 -0.99
N ASN A 52 4.18 10.44 -2.21
CA ASN A 52 3.37 10.72 -3.40
C ASN A 52 2.86 9.45 -4.08
N GLN A 53 3.15 8.26 -3.51
CA GLN A 53 2.66 6.95 -3.94
C GLN A 53 2.69 6.75 -5.47
N PRO A 54 3.85 6.84 -6.14
CA PRO A 54 3.90 6.70 -7.58
C PRO A 54 3.55 5.27 -8.00
N ASP A 55 2.48 5.15 -8.77
CA ASP A 55 1.84 3.88 -9.15
C ASP A 55 2.69 2.99 -10.04
N THR A 56 3.43 3.57 -10.98
CA THR A 56 4.30 2.88 -11.92
C THR A 56 5.24 3.92 -12.51
N ILE A 57 6.52 3.59 -12.61
CA ILE A 57 7.50 4.42 -13.30
C ILE A 57 8.11 3.59 -14.41
N THR A 58 7.74 3.87 -15.66
CA THR A 58 8.35 3.22 -16.80
C THR A 58 9.54 4.03 -17.28
N PHE A 59 10.54 3.33 -17.76
CA PHE A 59 11.72 3.91 -18.36
C PHE A 59 12.12 3.09 -19.56
N VAL A 60 13.10 3.62 -20.28
CA VAL A 60 13.78 2.96 -21.38
C VAL A 60 15.27 3.04 -21.10
N GLU A 61 15.98 1.95 -21.41
CA GLU A 61 17.43 1.93 -21.40
C GLU A 61 17.94 2.99 -22.36
N THR A 62 18.87 3.81 -21.87
CA THR A 62 19.53 4.83 -22.69
C THR A 62 21.02 4.55 -22.77
N GLY A 63 21.63 4.85 -23.91
CA GLY A 63 23.08 4.79 -24.02
C GLY A 63 23.73 5.82 -23.08
N LYS A 64 24.96 5.54 -22.61
CA LYS A 64 25.76 6.50 -21.81
C LYS A 64 25.88 7.90 -22.47
N GLY A 65 25.76 7.97 -23.79
CA GLY A 65 25.80 9.22 -24.56
C GLY A 65 24.60 10.16 -24.35
N GLU A 66 23.46 9.66 -23.87
CA GLU A 66 22.27 10.49 -23.60
C GLU A 66 22.34 11.22 -22.25
N ASN A 67 23.29 10.84 -21.38
CA ASN A 67 23.52 11.44 -20.06
C ASN A 67 22.26 11.60 -19.18
N SER A 68 21.21 10.81 -19.44
CA SER A 68 20.05 10.64 -18.56
C SER A 68 20.45 9.69 -17.46
N ILE A 69 20.46 10.18 -16.22
CA ILE A 69 20.91 9.41 -15.06
C ILE A 69 19.72 9.21 -14.15
N MET A 70 19.46 7.95 -13.83
CA MET A 70 18.50 7.55 -12.82
C MET A 70 19.26 6.96 -11.63
N ALA A 71 18.79 7.20 -10.41
CA ALA A 71 19.38 6.63 -9.22
C ALA A 71 18.32 6.05 -8.29
N PHE A 72 18.47 4.78 -7.92
CA PHE A 72 17.59 4.07 -7.01
C PHE A 72 18.18 4.05 -5.61
N LYS A 73 17.37 4.41 -4.61
CA LYS A 73 17.72 4.17 -3.22
C LYS A 73 17.42 2.72 -2.91
N THR A 74 18.43 1.95 -2.48
CA THR A 74 18.23 0.53 -2.23
C THR A 74 19.17 -0.06 -1.17
N ILE A 75 18.80 -1.23 -0.66
CA ILE A 75 19.60 -2.08 0.20
C ILE A 75 20.45 -2.98 -0.69
N ILE A 76 21.77 -2.82 -0.60
CA ILE A 76 22.71 -3.73 -1.24
C ILE A 76 23.21 -4.69 -0.16
N THR A 77 22.99 -5.99 -0.37
CA THR A 77 23.61 -7.03 0.44
C THR A 77 25.01 -7.31 -0.10
N GLY A 78 26.01 -7.31 0.79
CA GLY A 78 27.43 -7.46 0.42
C GLY A 78 28.17 -6.13 0.19
N THR A 79 29.47 -6.23 -0.11
CA THR A 79 30.38 -5.08 -0.26
C THR A 79 30.69 -4.71 -1.70
N THR A 80 30.25 -5.51 -2.68
CA THR A 80 30.53 -5.32 -4.11
C THR A 80 29.29 -4.85 -4.86
N CYS A 81 29.45 -3.81 -5.68
CA CYS A 81 28.40 -3.41 -6.63
C CYS A 81 28.08 -4.59 -7.56
N PRO A 82 26.81 -4.99 -7.72
CA PRO A 82 26.47 -6.08 -8.61
C PRO A 82 26.88 -5.77 -10.06
N ILE A 83 27.34 -6.79 -10.77
CA ILE A 83 27.91 -6.68 -12.13
C ILE A 83 26.83 -6.22 -13.13
N THR A 84 25.58 -6.61 -12.90
CA THR A 84 24.42 -6.25 -13.71
C THR A 84 23.28 -5.76 -12.82
N TYR A 85 22.67 -4.63 -13.19
CA TYR A 85 21.47 -4.11 -12.50
C TYR A 85 20.21 -4.90 -12.85
N THR A 86 20.28 -5.73 -13.90
CA THR A 86 19.17 -6.55 -14.39
C THR A 86 18.77 -7.68 -13.45
N GLU A 87 19.66 -8.08 -12.55
CA GLU A 87 19.45 -9.13 -11.54
C GLU A 87 19.23 -8.56 -10.14
N MET A 88 19.23 -7.23 -9.99
CA MET A 88 19.05 -6.58 -8.70
C MET A 88 17.58 -6.48 -8.34
N ASN A 89 17.24 -6.86 -7.11
CA ASN A 89 15.98 -6.48 -6.48
C ASN A 89 16.20 -5.16 -5.76
N PHE A 90 15.64 -4.08 -6.30
CA PHE A 90 15.71 -2.80 -5.61
C PHE A 90 14.67 -2.79 -4.50
N THR A 91 15.12 -2.77 -3.26
CA THR A 91 14.26 -2.59 -2.07
C THR A 91 14.84 -1.47 -1.21
N MET A 92 13.99 -0.65 -0.59
CA MET A 92 14.41 0.26 0.48
C MET A 92 13.56 0.08 1.72
N THR A 93 14.11 0.51 2.85
CA THR A 93 13.41 0.61 4.13
C THR A 93 13.36 2.07 4.53
N ILE A 94 12.18 2.54 4.93
CA ILE A 94 11.97 3.90 5.43
C ILE A 94 12.13 3.93 6.96
N PRO A 95 12.19 5.09 7.65
CA PRO A 95 12.42 5.14 9.10
C PRO A 95 11.38 4.40 9.96
N THR A 96 10.21 4.07 9.42
CA THR A 96 9.16 3.26 10.09
C THR A 96 9.35 1.76 9.90
N ASP A 97 10.49 1.31 9.37
CA ASP A 97 10.80 -0.07 9.00
C ASP A 97 9.93 -0.67 7.87
N ASP A 98 9.01 0.10 7.30
CA ASP A 98 8.29 -0.31 6.10
C ASP A 98 9.24 -0.42 4.90
N THR A 99 9.02 -1.44 4.07
CA THR A 99 9.81 -1.64 2.85
C THR A 99 9.03 -1.28 1.60
N TYR A 100 9.76 -0.80 0.59
CA TYR A 100 9.23 -0.55 -0.75
C TYR A 100 10.16 -1.23 -1.77
N SER A 101 9.61 -2.18 -2.52
CA SER A 101 10.35 -2.93 -3.52
C SER A 101 9.92 -2.58 -4.94
N TRP A 102 10.91 -2.52 -5.82
CA TRP A 102 10.72 -2.37 -7.25
C TRP A 102 10.73 -3.75 -7.89
N LYS A 103 9.75 -3.99 -8.76
CA LYS A 103 9.66 -5.21 -9.54
C LYS A 103 10.01 -4.90 -10.99
N LYS A 104 10.99 -5.62 -11.55
CA LYS A 104 11.26 -5.54 -12.98
C LYS A 104 10.11 -6.16 -13.77
N ILE A 105 9.60 -5.43 -14.75
CA ILE A 105 8.53 -5.84 -15.67
C ILE A 105 9.04 -5.56 -17.09
N GLY A 106 9.63 -6.57 -17.73
CA GLY A 106 10.30 -6.39 -19.03
C GLY A 106 11.42 -5.36 -18.95
N ASN A 107 11.30 -4.27 -19.72
CA ASN A 107 12.24 -3.13 -19.73
C ASN A 107 11.77 -1.98 -18.83
N SER A 108 10.89 -2.24 -17.85
CA SER A 108 10.36 -1.25 -16.91
C SER A 108 10.45 -1.74 -15.46
N TRP A 109 10.37 -0.84 -14.47
CA TRP A 109 10.41 -1.12 -13.04
C TRP A 109 9.06 -0.64 -12.51
N GLY A 110 8.19 -1.58 -12.19
CA GLY A 110 7.00 -1.26 -11.43
C GLY A 110 7.38 -1.00 -9.98
N LEU A 111 7.06 0.18 -9.47
CA LEU A 111 6.82 0.34 -8.05
C LEU A 111 5.34 0.07 -7.82
N ASN A 112 4.94 -0.69 -6.80
CA ASN A 112 3.52 -0.88 -6.51
C ASN A 112 2.85 0.43 -6.02
N GLY A 113 3.64 1.46 -5.70
CA GLY A 113 3.20 2.73 -5.09
C GLY A 113 2.97 2.63 -3.59
N PHE A 114 3.06 1.43 -3.02
CA PHE A 114 2.69 1.12 -1.65
C PHE A 114 3.73 0.24 -0.95
N ARG A 115 3.60 0.13 0.37
CA ARG A 115 4.45 -0.68 1.24
C ARG A 115 4.39 -2.15 0.81
N ASP A 116 5.49 -2.87 0.93
CA ASP A 116 5.56 -4.29 0.56
C ASP A 116 4.63 -5.13 1.45
N GLY A 117 3.97 -6.12 0.84
CA GLY A 117 2.97 -6.95 1.52
C GLY A 117 1.59 -6.30 1.69
N TRP A 118 1.37 -5.13 1.09
CA TRP A 118 0.06 -4.49 1.00
C TRP A 118 -0.54 -4.68 -0.40
N THR A 119 -1.85 -4.94 -0.45
CA THR A 119 -2.59 -5.18 -1.70
C THR A 119 -3.29 -3.90 -2.14
N ARG A 120 -3.02 -3.48 -3.37
CA ARG A 120 -3.63 -2.30 -3.98
C ARG A 120 -5.01 -2.63 -4.56
N PHE A 121 -5.99 -1.77 -4.29
CA PHE A 121 -7.27 -1.74 -4.97
C PHE A 121 -7.54 -0.37 -5.58
N ASN A 122 -7.95 -0.37 -6.84
CA ASN A 122 -8.36 0.84 -7.55
C ASN A 122 -9.88 0.91 -7.55
N ARG A 123 -10.44 1.91 -6.85
CA ARG A 123 -11.89 2.07 -6.72
C ARG A 123 -12.45 2.87 -7.88
N THR A 124 -13.72 2.63 -8.19
CA THR A 124 -14.46 3.34 -9.25
C THR A 124 -14.61 4.84 -9.00
N SER A 125 -14.46 5.28 -7.74
CA SER A 125 -14.39 6.70 -7.34
C SER A 125 -13.10 7.40 -7.78
N GLY A 126 -12.13 6.67 -8.37
CA GLY A 126 -10.81 7.19 -8.75
C GLY A 126 -9.80 7.19 -7.60
N ILE A 127 -10.17 6.68 -6.42
CA ILE A 127 -9.29 6.54 -5.26
C ILE A 127 -8.62 5.17 -5.31
N SER A 128 -7.31 5.13 -5.05
CA SER A 128 -6.57 3.88 -4.83
C SER A 128 -6.35 3.68 -3.33
N VAL A 129 -6.59 2.47 -2.82
CA VAL A 129 -6.33 2.10 -1.43
C VAL A 129 -5.32 0.95 -1.38
N CYS A 130 -4.59 0.84 -0.27
CA CYS A 130 -3.71 -0.29 -0.02
C CYS A 130 -4.06 -0.96 1.29
N MET A 131 -4.40 -2.24 1.20
CA MET A 131 -5.00 -2.99 2.26
C MET A 131 -4.05 -4.09 2.72
N LYS A 132 -3.97 -4.30 4.03
CA LYS A 132 -3.27 -5.44 4.61
C LYS A 132 -4.11 -6.05 5.72
N ALA A 133 -4.27 -7.37 5.64
CA ALA A 133 -4.92 -8.16 6.67
C ALA A 133 -3.87 -8.64 7.69
N PHE A 134 -4.14 -8.42 8.96
CA PHE A 134 -3.24 -8.73 10.06
C PHE A 134 -3.89 -9.76 10.98
N ASN A 135 -3.19 -10.88 11.18
CA ASN A 135 -3.61 -11.95 12.06
C ASN A 135 -3.13 -11.68 13.49
N VAL A 136 -3.95 -10.98 14.27
CA VAL A 136 -3.65 -10.62 15.66
C VAL A 136 -4.64 -11.31 16.59
N PRO A 137 -4.23 -12.37 17.32
CA PRO A 137 -5.15 -13.10 18.19
C PRO A 137 -5.57 -12.24 19.40
N ASN A 138 -6.79 -12.47 19.91
CA ASN A 138 -7.36 -11.80 21.08
C ASN A 138 -7.48 -10.27 20.97
N LEU A 139 -7.69 -9.74 19.76
CA LEU A 139 -7.78 -8.30 19.56
C LEU A 139 -9.22 -7.77 19.64
N TRP A 140 -9.49 -7.03 20.71
CA TRP A 140 -10.74 -6.29 20.88
C TRP A 140 -10.82 -5.12 19.91
N ARG A 141 -12.03 -4.88 19.37
CA ARG A 141 -12.27 -3.79 18.43
C ARG A 141 -11.81 -2.42 18.93
N SER A 142 -12.05 -2.11 20.21
CA SER A 142 -11.65 -0.83 20.82
C SER A 142 -10.13 -0.60 20.79
N THR A 143 -9.35 -1.69 20.85
CA THR A 143 -7.88 -1.66 20.83
C THR A 143 -7.34 -1.80 19.41
N ALA A 144 -8.08 -2.46 18.53
CA ALA A 144 -7.72 -2.67 17.13
C ALA A 144 -7.50 -1.35 16.37
N LEU A 145 -8.30 -0.31 16.67
CA LEU A 145 -8.11 1.03 16.08
C LEU A 145 -6.73 1.61 16.39
N THR A 146 -6.38 1.67 17.66
CA THR A 146 -5.08 2.19 18.10
C THR A 146 -3.94 1.33 17.58
N TRP A 147 -4.16 0.02 17.41
CA TRP A 147 -3.18 -0.87 16.81
C TRP A 147 -2.92 -0.52 15.34
N CYS A 148 -3.96 -0.29 14.53
CA CYS A 148 -3.79 0.18 13.15
C CYS A 148 -2.99 1.47 13.09
N GLU A 149 -3.29 2.42 13.98
CA GLU A 149 -2.59 3.71 14.04
C GLU A 149 -1.09 3.53 14.36
N GLN A 150 -0.74 2.55 15.21
CA GLN A 150 0.65 2.19 15.51
C GLN A 150 1.38 1.60 14.28
N GLU A 151 0.67 0.89 13.42
CA GLU A 151 1.17 0.42 12.11
C GLU A 151 1.15 1.51 11.03
N ASN A 152 0.94 2.77 11.43
CA ASN A 152 0.74 3.91 10.54
C ASN A 152 -0.36 3.64 9.52
N ALA A 153 -1.53 3.21 9.97
CA ALA A 153 -2.65 2.86 9.13
C ALA A 153 -4.00 3.10 9.84
N ILE A 154 -5.10 2.95 9.11
CA ILE A 154 -6.47 3.17 9.55
C ILE A 154 -7.36 2.00 9.15
N PHE A 155 -8.51 1.84 9.80
CA PHE A 155 -9.51 0.92 9.29
C PHE A 155 -10.09 1.36 7.94
N VAL A 156 -10.43 0.38 7.13
CA VAL A 156 -10.96 0.57 5.79
C VAL A 156 -12.26 -0.17 5.60
N GLY A 157 -13.18 0.47 4.90
CA GLY A 157 -14.43 -0.14 4.50
C GLY A 157 -14.29 -0.87 3.17
N MET A 158 -15.15 -1.85 2.92
CA MET A 158 -15.14 -2.58 1.64
C MET A 158 -16.01 -1.85 0.61
N ALA A 159 -15.37 -1.24 -0.39
CA ALA A 159 -16.03 -0.51 -1.46
C ALA A 159 -16.48 -1.41 -2.61
N SER A 160 -15.90 -2.61 -2.75
CA SER A 160 -16.20 -3.53 -3.84
C SER A 160 -16.32 -4.99 -3.39
N ILE A 161 -16.90 -5.82 -4.27
CA ILE A 161 -17.04 -7.27 -4.03
C ILE A 161 -15.65 -7.91 -4.05
N GLU A 162 -14.76 -7.46 -4.92
CA GLU A 162 -13.39 -7.95 -5.03
C GLU A 162 -12.59 -7.67 -3.75
N GLU A 163 -12.73 -6.47 -3.16
CA GLU A 163 -12.13 -6.15 -1.86
C GLU A 163 -12.65 -7.11 -0.77
N SER A 164 -13.96 -7.35 -0.74
CA SER A 164 -14.60 -8.23 0.24
C SER A 164 -14.13 -9.69 0.12
N GLN A 165 -14.05 -10.20 -1.11
CA GLN A 165 -13.55 -11.54 -1.41
C GLN A 165 -12.08 -11.68 -1.03
N TRP A 166 -11.25 -10.69 -1.37
CA TRP A 166 -9.83 -10.73 -1.03
C TRP A 166 -9.61 -10.81 0.48
N VAL A 167 -10.36 -10.04 1.29
CA VAL A 167 -10.29 -10.11 2.76
C VAL A 167 -10.71 -11.48 3.28
N HIS A 168 -11.76 -12.06 2.70
CA HIS A 168 -12.20 -13.41 3.05
C HIS A 168 -11.12 -14.45 2.76
N ASP A 169 -10.43 -14.36 1.62
CA ASP A 169 -9.33 -15.24 1.24
C ASP A 169 -8.10 -15.10 2.17
N GLN A 170 -7.98 -13.99 2.90
CA GLN A 170 -6.91 -13.81 3.91
C GLN A 170 -7.23 -14.51 5.23
N LEU A 171 -8.44 -15.06 5.40
CA LEU A 171 -8.80 -15.71 6.65
C LEU A 171 -8.11 -17.08 6.77
N ASP A 172 -7.57 -17.37 7.94
CA ASP A 172 -6.87 -18.63 8.22
C ASP A 172 -7.85 -19.74 8.61
N SER A 173 -7.97 -20.78 7.77
CA SER A 173 -8.83 -21.95 7.96
C SER A 173 -8.50 -22.85 9.16
N SER A 174 -7.43 -22.54 9.88
CA SER A 174 -7.01 -23.27 11.09
C SER A 174 -7.90 -22.98 12.31
N TYR A 175 -8.74 -21.95 12.28
CA TYR A 175 -9.60 -21.55 13.40
C TYR A 175 -11.07 -21.92 13.13
N ASN A 176 -11.91 -22.15 14.13
CA ASN A 176 -13.31 -22.54 13.86
C ASN A 176 -14.23 -21.34 13.57
N TYR A 177 -13.89 -20.16 14.10
CA TYR A 177 -14.65 -18.92 13.92
C TYR A 177 -13.70 -17.72 13.94
N TYR A 178 -13.45 -17.15 12.77
CA TYR A 178 -12.53 -16.03 12.59
C TYR A 178 -13.19 -14.99 11.70
N ALA A 179 -13.03 -13.73 12.08
CA ALA A 179 -13.53 -12.59 11.32
C ALA A 179 -12.48 -11.48 11.36
N TYR A 180 -12.56 -10.56 10.41
CA TYR A 180 -11.72 -9.38 10.38
C TYR A 180 -12.53 -8.14 10.78
N TRP A 181 -11.96 -7.28 11.62
CA TRP A 181 -12.46 -5.92 11.84
C TRP A 181 -12.21 -5.05 10.59
N VAL A 182 -13.25 -4.37 10.12
CA VAL A 182 -13.24 -3.43 8.99
C VAL A 182 -13.99 -2.14 9.36
N ASP A 183 -14.00 -1.15 8.48
CA ASP A 183 -14.87 0.04 8.57
C ASP A 183 -16.24 -0.20 7.85
N GLY A 184 -17.30 0.59 8.10
CA GLY A 184 -18.75 0.39 7.74
C GLY A 184 -19.85 0.00 8.82
N THR A 185 -20.55 0.91 9.52
CA THR A 185 -21.50 0.52 10.60
C THR A 185 -22.90 0.55 10.12
N LEU A 186 -23.64 -0.41 10.63
CA LEU A 186 -25.05 -0.55 10.42
C LEU A 186 -25.79 -0.25 11.73
N ILE A 187 -26.68 0.74 11.70
CA ILE A 187 -27.62 0.95 12.79
C ILE A 187 -28.86 0.12 12.48
N CYS A 188 -29.12 -0.90 13.30
CA CYS A 188 -30.33 -1.72 13.21
C CYS A 188 -31.23 -1.42 14.41
N SER A 189 -32.46 -0.98 14.17
CA SER A 189 -33.48 -0.87 15.22
C SER A 189 -34.29 -2.17 15.30
N THR A 190 -35.03 -2.51 14.24
CA THR A 190 -35.85 -3.74 14.10
C THR A 190 -35.65 -4.43 12.75
N THR A 191 -35.37 -3.66 11.70
CA THR A 191 -34.86 -4.14 10.41
C THR A 191 -33.59 -3.38 10.07
N CYS A 192 -32.55 -4.10 9.67
CA CYS A 192 -31.31 -3.47 9.25
C CYS A 192 -31.53 -2.83 7.88
N ASN A 193 -31.45 -1.50 7.80
CA ASN A 193 -31.45 -0.81 6.52
C ASN A 193 -30.01 -0.76 6.00
N PHE A 194 -29.67 -1.65 5.08
CA PHE A 194 -28.35 -1.76 4.46
C PHE A 194 -27.93 -0.51 3.66
N SER A 195 -28.87 0.38 3.31
CA SER A 195 -28.54 1.70 2.75
C SER A 195 -28.02 2.70 3.79
N MET A 196 -28.06 2.35 5.09
CA MET A 196 -27.53 3.16 6.19
C MET A 196 -26.14 2.70 6.64
N LEU A 197 -25.44 1.91 5.83
CA LEU A 197 -24.04 1.59 6.09
C LEU A 197 -23.21 2.87 6.01
N ASN A 198 -22.66 3.28 7.14
CA ASN A 198 -21.86 4.49 7.22
C ASN A 198 -20.39 4.11 7.38
N TYR A 199 -19.52 4.71 6.58
CA TYR A 199 -18.07 4.58 6.72
C TYR A 199 -17.52 5.86 7.34
N THR A 200 -16.45 5.71 8.08
CA THR A 200 -15.75 6.81 8.77
C THR A 200 -14.32 6.99 8.31
N ASP A 201 -13.84 6.14 7.41
CA ASP A 201 -12.59 6.33 6.68
C ASP A 201 -12.61 7.54 5.73
N GLY A 202 -13.80 8.07 5.43
CA GLY A 202 -14.00 9.30 4.66
C GLY A 202 -13.94 9.11 3.13
N PHE A 203 -13.74 7.90 2.65
CA PHE A 203 -13.61 7.61 1.21
C PHE A 203 -14.27 6.31 0.75
N THR A 204 -14.75 5.46 1.66
CA THR A 204 -15.57 4.29 1.31
C THR A 204 -17.04 4.67 1.19
N THR A 205 -17.69 4.17 0.13
CA THR A 205 -19.13 4.31 -0.10
C THR A 205 -19.67 3.02 -0.68
N GLY A 206 -20.98 2.78 -0.53
CA GLY A 206 -21.68 1.63 -1.12
C GLY A 206 -21.92 0.50 -0.13
N SER A 207 -22.50 -0.59 -0.61
CA SER A 207 -22.96 -1.72 0.22
C SER A 207 -22.25 -3.04 -0.12
N ALA A 208 -21.09 -2.98 -0.79
CA ALA A 208 -20.41 -4.18 -1.27
C ALA A 208 -20.00 -5.15 -0.15
N ALA A 209 -19.66 -4.61 1.03
CA ALA A 209 -19.45 -5.39 2.27
C ALA A 209 -20.63 -6.29 2.65
N LEU A 210 -21.84 -5.98 2.17
CA LEU A 210 -23.09 -6.62 2.54
C LEU A 210 -23.63 -7.54 1.44
N GLU A 211 -22.94 -7.68 0.31
CA GLU A 211 -23.42 -8.50 -0.81
C GLU A 211 -23.36 -10.00 -0.45
N THR A 212 -24.51 -10.57 -0.09
CA THR A 212 -24.60 -11.90 0.53
C THR A 212 -24.54 -13.04 -0.48
N THR A 213 -24.67 -12.75 -1.77
CA THR A 213 -24.68 -13.76 -2.84
C THR A 213 -23.27 -14.27 -3.17
N THR A 214 -22.24 -13.49 -2.84
CA THR A 214 -20.83 -13.80 -3.09
C THR A 214 -19.98 -13.90 -1.83
N ASN A 215 -20.39 -13.29 -0.71
CA ASN A 215 -19.66 -13.27 0.57
C ASN A 215 -20.09 -14.40 1.55
N VAL A 216 -20.32 -15.62 1.03
CA VAL A 216 -21.02 -16.73 1.71
C VAL A 216 -20.42 -17.12 3.08
N HIS A 217 -21.00 -16.65 4.20
CA HIS A 217 -21.68 -17.47 5.22
C HIS A 217 -22.24 -16.58 6.36
N PHE A 218 -23.56 -16.36 6.33
CA PHE A 218 -24.33 -15.55 7.30
C PHE A 218 -24.71 -16.33 8.57
N GLU A 219 -23.75 -16.96 9.25
CA GLU A 219 -24.01 -17.56 10.57
C GLU A 219 -23.20 -16.97 11.72
N LEU A 220 -22.29 -16.04 11.47
CA LEU A 220 -21.74 -15.16 12.50
C LEU A 220 -21.63 -13.73 11.97
N ARG A 221 -22.17 -12.79 12.75
CA ARG A 221 -22.29 -11.35 12.45
C ARG A 221 -20.96 -10.80 11.88
N PRO A 222 -20.82 -10.51 10.57
CA PRO A 222 -19.47 -10.51 10.01
C PRO A 222 -18.72 -9.17 10.06
N PHE A 223 -19.34 -8.03 10.39
CA PHE A 223 -18.62 -6.76 10.41
C PHE A 223 -19.13 -5.83 11.52
N VAL A 224 -18.22 -5.30 12.35
CA VAL A 224 -18.53 -4.27 13.35
C VAL A 224 -17.50 -3.14 13.27
N VAL A 225 -17.97 -1.90 13.24
CA VAL A 225 -17.29 -0.81 12.53
C VAL A 225 -17.13 0.49 13.32
N PHE A 226 -16.03 1.21 13.00
CA PHE A 226 -15.73 2.67 13.03
C PHE A 226 -14.43 2.88 13.84
N ARG A 227 -13.49 3.85 13.68
CA ARG A 227 -13.38 5.19 13.03
C ARG A 227 -11.90 5.57 12.76
N SER A 228 -11.48 6.20 11.64
CA SER A 228 -10.30 7.13 11.56
C SER A 228 -9.98 7.65 10.14
N ASN A 229 -9.34 8.82 10.02
CA ASN A 229 -8.91 9.48 8.76
C ASN A 229 -7.39 9.33 8.52
N TYR A 230 -7.01 9.28 7.23
CA TYR A 230 -5.67 9.33 6.60
C TYR A 230 -4.99 8.00 6.18
N ALA A 231 -4.31 8.05 5.04
CA ALA A 231 -4.06 6.94 4.12
C ALA A 231 -2.89 6.00 4.51
N THR A 232 -3.25 4.84 5.07
CA THR A 232 -2.71 3.47 4.84
C THR A 232 -3.73 2.55 5.52
N GLN A 233 -4.15 1.40 4.96
CA GLN A 233 -5.38 0.72 5.43
C GLN A 233 -5.22 -0.69 6.07
N CYS A 234 -5.43 -0.79 7.38
CA CYS A 234 -5.37 -2.04 8.14
C CYS A 234 -6.72 -2.75 8.27
N ILE A 235 -6.65 -4.09 8.30
CA ILE A 235 -7.74 -4.99 8.65
C ILE A 235 -7.20 -5.97 9.70
N LEU A 236 -7.93 -6.21 10.79
CA LEU A 236 -7.39 -6.94 11.95
C LEU A 236 -8.24 -8.14 12.36
N GLN A 237 -7.62 -9.31 12.52
CA GLN A 237 -8.30 -10.56 12.82
C GLN A 237 -8.84 -10.57 14.26
N VAL A 238 -9.98 -11.23 14.45
CA VAL A 238 -10.52 -11.64 15.75
C VAL A 238 -10.36 -13.15 15.87
N VAL A 239 -9.78 -13.59 16.98
CA VAL A 239 -9.78 -15.00 17.40
C VAL A 239 -10.53 -15.08 18.72
N ASP A 240 -11.65 -15.82 18.72
CA ASP A 240 -12.54 -16.17 19.83
C ASP A 240 -13.06 -15.05 20.75
N LEU A 241 -14.34 -14.72 20.59
CA LEU A 241 -15.23 -14.34 21.69
C LEU A 241 -16.57 -15.03 21.48
N LEU A 242 -16.81 -16.05 22.29
CA LEU A 242 -18.14 -16.57 22.58
C LEU A 242 -19.12 -15.41 22.72
N LEU A 243 -20.13 -15.41 21.85
CA LEU A 243 -21.34 -14.60 21.97
C LEU A 243 -21.98 -14.89 23.34
N MET A 244 -21.69 -14.05 24.33
CA MET A 244 -22.52 -13.87 25.52
C MET A 244 -22.55 -12.39 25.85
N GLU A 245 -23.44 -11.67 25.16
CA GLU A 245 -24.57 -10.93 25.76
C GLU A 245 -25.59 -10.57 24.66
#